data_AF-A0A2E9XCC3-F1
#
_entry.id   AF-A0A2E9XCC3-F1
#
_cell.length_a   1.000
_cell.length_b   1.000
_cell.length_c   1.000
_cell.angle_alpha   90.00
_cell.angle_beta   90.00
_cell.angle_gamma   90.00
#
_symmetry.space_group_name_H-M   'P 1'
#
loop_
_entity.id
_entity.type
_entity.pdbx_description
1 polymer ?
#
loop_
_entity_poly.entity_id
_entity_poly.type
_entity_poly.pdbx_seq_one_letter_code
_entity_poly.pdbx_strand_id
1 'polypeptide(L)'
;MRNSLRIAVSSPNPSASQRLIDTAGFLALEWAAPFAEVVMAEDGDVVISSEARAIGGILRMPASESKRLSEASIELGLETPLELVEDGNGNWGIDPELSNWTLLGTVLRAVSFSPSTREGAAISRLIRAKLESGEVKERLLATADLWAKEVVELAIKDIATVNPNRIRSWLTEQAAELESATSIHQILRSRYDDDIRQVISQK
;
A
#
# COMPACT_ATOMS: atom_id res chain seq x y z
N MET A 1 -7.28 15.44 -20.45
CA MET A 1 -6.53 14.16 -20.51
C MET A 1 -6.06 13.89 -19.09
N ARG A 2 -6.14 12.64 -18.60
CA ARG A 2 -5.55 12.29 -17.30
C ARG A 2 -4.02 12.38 -17.47
N ASN A 3 -3.39 13.25 -16.69
CA ASN A 3 -1.95 13.46 -16.74
C ASN A 3 -1.18 12.49 -15.82
N SER A 4 -1.85 11.94 -14.79
CA SER A 4 -1.30 10.92 -13.91
C SER A 4 -1.35 9.53 -14.57
N LEU A 5 -0.28 8.76 -14.39
CA LEU A 5 -0.22 7.33 -14.70
C LEU A 5 -1.12 6.59 -13.69
N ARG A 6 -2.07 5.78 -14.16
CA ARG A 6 -3.02 5.06 -13.30
C ARG A 6 -2.66 3.57 -13.20
N ILE A 7 -2.24 3.12 -12.03
CA ILE A 7 -1.98 1.71 -11.72
C ILE A 7 -3.19 1.16 -10.97
N ALA A 8 -3.89 0.21 -11.58
CA ALA A 8 -5.03 -0.46 -10.98
C ALA A 8 -4.61 -1.79 -10.36
N VAL A 9 -4.97 -2.01 -9.10
CA VAL A 9 -4.78 -3.28 -8.41
C VAL A 9 -6.09 -4.04 -8.42
N SER A 10 -6.09 -5.19 -9.09
CA SER A 10 -7.24 -6.08 -9.16
C SER A 10 -6.83 -7.49 -9.54
N SER A 11 -7.40 -8.46 -8.84
CA SER A 11 -7.36 -9.87 -9.19
C SER A 11 -8.75 -10.35 -9.61
N PRO A 12 -8.87 -11.18 -10.67
CA PRO A 12 -10.17 -11.70 -11.08
C PRO A 12 -10.69 -12.74 -10.08
N ASN A 13 -11.93 -12.57 -9.62
CA ASN A 13 -12.62 -13.46 -8.66
C ASN A 13 -11.73 -13.85 -7.45
N PRO A 14 -11.24 -12.87 -6.67
CA PRO A 14 -10.20 -13.12 -5.68
C PRO A 14 -10.76 -13.79 -4.42
N SER A 15 -10.02 -14.76 -3.90
CA SER A 15 -10.26 -15.34 -2.57
C SER A 15 -10.00 -14.29 -1.47
N ALA A 16 -10.43 -14.58 -0.24
CA ALA A 16 -10.16 -13.68 0.90
C ALA A 16 -8.66 -13.35 1.04
N SER A 17 -7.79 -14.36 0.94
CA SER A 17 -6.35 -14.15 0.98
C SER A 17 -5.85 -13.28 -0.16
N GLN A 18 -6.28 -13.52 -1.40
CA GLN A 18 -5.86 -12.70 -2.54
C GLN A 18 -6.33 -11.25 -2.38
N ARG A 19 -7.56 -11.01 -1.92
CA ARG A 19 -8.07 -9.66 -1.65
C ARG A 19 -7.23 -8.90 -0.63
N LEU A 20 -6.74 -9.58 0.39
CA LEU A 20 -5.84 -8.98 1.37
C LEU A 20 -4.45 -8.70 0.77
N ILE A 21 -3.95 -9.60 -0.08
CA ILE A 21 -2.71 -9.38 -0.84
C ILE A 21 -2.84 -8.19 -1.79
N ASP A 22 -3.97 -8.03 -2.47
CA ASP A 22 -4.26 -6.87 -3.31
C ASP A 22 -4.32 -5.57 -2.51
N THR A 23 -4.93 -5.62 -1.32
CA THR A 23 -4.91 -4.47 -0.39
C THR A 23 -3.49 -4.11 0.03
N ALA A 24 -2.65 -5.11 0.26
CA ALA A 24 -1.24 -4.88 0.59
C ALA A 24 -0.45 -4.32 -0.59
N GLY A 25 -0.69 -4.81 -1.81
CA GLY A 25 -0.08 -4.30 -3.03
C GLY A 25 -0.49 -2.87 -3.35
N PHE A 26 -1.77 -2.54 -3.16
CA PHE A 26 -2.27 -1.16 -3.21
C PHE A 26 -1.45 -0.25 -2.27
N LEU A 27 -1.33 -0.61 -0.99
CA LEU A 27 -0.58 0.19 -0.01
C LEU A 27 0.93 0.27 -0.32
N ALA A 28 1.52 -0.82 -0.83
CA ALA A 28 2.93 -0.83 -1.22
C ALA A 28 3.19 0.10 -2.41
N LEU A 29 2.29 0.11 -3.39
CA LEU A 29 2.37 0.96 -4.58
C LEU A 29 2.07 2.42 -4.28
N GLU A 30 1.08 2.73 -3.44
CA GLU A 30 0.81 4.11 -3.00
C GLU A 30 2.06 4.77 -2.41
N TRP A 31 2.87 3.98 -1.69
CA TRP A 31 4.13 4.47 -1.15
C TRP A 31 5.25 4.53 -2.19
N ALA A 32 5.39 3.52 -3.04
CA ALA A 32 6.50 3.42 -3.98
C ALA A 32 6.34 4.28 -5.24
N ALA A 33 5.11 4.64 -5.59
CA ALA A 33 4.76 5.39 -6.78
C ALA A 33 3.92 6.64 -6.43
N PRO A 34 4.44 7.60 -5.64
CA PRO A 34 3.71 8.81 -5.24
C PRO A 34 3.34 9.72 -6.43
N PHE A 35 3.92 9.45 -7.59
CA PHE A 35 3.73 10.13 -8.86
C PHE A 35 2.64 9.49 -9.76
N ALA A 36 2.07 8.37 -9.31
CA ALA A 36 1.04 7.62 -10.02
C ALA A 36 -0.25 7.60 -9.20
N GLU A 37 -1.38 7.58 -9.89
CA GLU A 37 -2.68 7.31 -9.28
C GLU A 37 -2.83 5.80 -9.08
N VAL A 38 -2.66 5.33 -7.86
CA VAL A 38 -2.88 3.92 -7.50
C VAL A 38 -4.33 3.74 -7.06
N VAL A 39 -5.04 2.77 -7.64
CA VAL A 39 -6.45 2.51 -7.32
C VAL A 39 -6.74 1.02 -7.17
N MET A 40 -7.71 0.65 -6.35
CA MET A 40 -8.33 -0.67 -6.43
C MET A 40 -9.48 -0.61 -7.44
N ALA A 41 -9.26 -1.07 -8.67
CA ALA A 41 -10.22 -1.01 -9.77
C ALA A 41 -9.91 -2.07 -10.82
N GLU A 42 -10.90 -2.41 -11.65
CA GLU A 42 -10.71 -3.34 -12.77
C GLU A 42 -10.02 -2.69 -13.98
N ASP A 43 -9.92 -1.35 -13.98
CA ASP A 43 -9.43 -0.56 -15.12
C ASP A 43 -8.33 0.44 -14.72
N GLY A 44 -7.29 0.52 -15.56
CA GLY A 44 -6.15 1.42 -15.40
C GLY A 44 -5.30 1.45 -16.65
N ASP A 45 -4.24 2.27 -16.64
CA ASP A 45 -3.23 2.21 -17.70
C ASP A 45 -2.47 0.88 -17.63
N VAL A 46 -2.31 0.37 -16.41
CA VAL A 46 -1.77 -0.94 -16.09
C VAL A 46 -2.66 -1.55 -15.01
N VAL A 47 -3.06 -2.80 -15.20
CA VAL A 47 -3.83 -3.57 -14.22
C VAL A 47 -2.94 -4.69 -13.71
N ILE A 48 -2.74 -4.76 -12.38
CA ILE A 48 -1.87 -5.73 -11.74
C ILE A 48 -2.62 -6.53 -10.67
N SER A 49 -2.38 -7.83 -10.66
CA SER A 49 -2.74 -8.72 -9.55
C SER A 49 -1.57 -8.74 -8.57
N SER A 50 -1.83 -8.53 -7.29
CA SER A 50 -0.74 -8.47 -6.31
C SER A 50 -0.20 -9.85 -5.97
N GLU A 51 1.07 -9.91 -5.57
CA GLU A 51 1.71 -11.15 -5.13
C GLU A 51 1.89 -11.18 -3.62
N ALA A 52 2.02 -12.38 -3.04
CA ALA A 52 2.36 -12.59 -1.62
C ALA A 52 3.55 -11.74 -1.11
N ARG A 53 4.48 -11.34 -2.00
CA ARG A 53 5.60 -10.43 -1.69
C ARG A 53 5.15 -9.04 -1.25
N ALA A 54 3.98 -8.60 -1.68
CA ALA A 54 3.41 -7.30 -1.38
C ALA A 54 2.87 -7.16 0.05
N ILE A 55 2.72 -8.25 0.81
CA ILE A 55 2.06 -8.25 2.14
C ILE A 55 2.63 -7.20 3.11
N GLY A 56 3.93 -6.89 2.98
CA GLY A 56 4.58 -5.85 3.78
C GLY A 56 4.03 -4.44 3.57
N GLY A 57 3.30 -4.19 2.48
CA GLY A 57 2.61 -2.91 2.22
C GLY A 57 1.61 -2.54 3.31
N ILE A 58 0.97 -3.52 3.97
CA ILE A 58 0.07 -3.27 5.11
C ILE A 58 0.79 -2.55 6.25
N LEU A 59 2.09 -2.80 6.44
CA LEU A 59 2.90 -2.16 7.48
C LEU A 59 3.20 -0.68 7.19
N ARG A 60 2.90 -0.20 5.98
CA ARG A 60 3.03 1.20 5.55
C ARG A 60 1.71 1.97 5.60
N MET A 61 0.64 1.37 6.12
CA MET A 61 -0.67 1.99 6.22
C MET A 61 -0.59 3.38 6.89
N PRO A 62 -1.11 4.45 6.24
CA PRO A 62 -1.12 5.79 6.81
C PRO A 62 -1.90 5.84 8.13
N ALA A 63 -1.53 6.78 9.02
CA ALA A 63 -2.23 6.96 10.29
C ALA A 63 -3.73 7.26 10.14
N SER A 64 -4.13 7.90 9.03
CA SER A 64 -5.53 8.17 8.68
C SER A 64 -6.32 6.88 8.39
N GLU A 65 -5.72 5.93 7.67
CA GLU A 65 -6.33 4.64 7.34
C GLU A 65 -6.35 3.68 8.54
N SER A 66 -5.34 3.78 9.42
CA SER A 66 -5.35 3.08 10.72
C SER A 66 -6.56 3.46 11.59
N LYS A 67 -7.01 4.72 11.53
CA LYS A 67 -8.22 5.18 12.22
C LYS A 67 -9.50 4.60 11.62
N ARG A 68 -9.63 4.59 10.29
CA ARG A 68 -10.78 3.96 9.58
C ARG A 68 -10.86 2.46 9.86
N LEU A 69 -9.71 1.80 9.95
CA LEU A 69 -9.61 0.39 10.33
C LEU A 69 -10.09 0.14 11.77
N SER A 70 -9.75 1.03 12.71
CA SER A 70 -10.21 0.97 14.10
C SER A 70 -11.74 1.05 14.20
N GLU A 71 -12.37 1.91 13.39
CA GLU A 71 -13.83 2.11 13.37
C GLU A 71 -14.55 0.92 12.72
N ALA A 72 -14.10 0.44 11.55
CA ALA A 72 -14.70 -0.70 10.85
C ALA A 72 -14.66 -2.01 11.65
N SER A 73 -13.69 -2.13 12.55
CA SER A 73 -13.53 -3.34 13.34
C SER A 73 -14.49 -3.41 14.54
N ILE A 74 -15.12 -2.30 14.96
CA ILE A 74 -16.11 -2.30 16.06
C ILE A 74 -17.41 -3.03 15.65
N GLU A 75 -17.72 -3.08 14.34
CA GLU A 75 -19.00 -3.58 13.84
C GLU A 75 -19.12 -5.11 13.75
N LEU A 76 -18.00 -5.85 13.74
CA LEU A 76 -18.03 -7.30 13.45
C LEU A 76 -18.40 -8.21 14.62
N GLY A 77 -18.51 -7.69 15.85
CA GLY A 77 -18.93 -8.48 17.02
C GLY A 77 -18.11 -9.75 17.31
N LEU A 78 -16.89 -9.86 16.76
CA LEU A 78 -16.07 -11.07 16.85
C LEU A 78 -15.60 -11.32 18.29
N GLU A 79 -15.82 -12.54 18.78
CA GLU A 79 -15.30 -12.99 20.08
C GLU A 79 -13.76 -13.12 20.04
N THR A 80 -13.12 -12.79 21.15
CA THR A 80 -11.67 -12.93 21.34
C THR A 80 -11.38 -14.15 22.22
N PRO A 81 -10.37 -14.99 21.91
CA PRO A 81 -9.37 -14.83 20.85
C PRO A 81 -9.85 -15.27 19.45
N LEU A 82 -9.49 -14.49 18.43
CA LEU A 82 -9.85 -14.76 17.04
C LEU A 82 -8.77 -15.62 16.36
N GLU A 83 -9.10 -16.86 16.01
CA GLU A 83 -8.26 -17.75 15.23
C GLU A 83 -8.81 -17.87 13.81
N LEU A 84 -7.98 -17.62 12.80
CA LEU A 84 -8.38 -17.71 11.39
C LEU A 84 -7.83 -18.98 10.76
N VAL A 85 -8.65 -19.67 9.96
CA VAL A 85 -8.25 -20.88 9.23
C VAL A 85 -8.57 -20.68 7.76
N GLU A 86 -7.55 -20.89 6.93
CA GLU A 86 -7.66 -20.78 5.48
C GLU A 86 -7.94 -22.15 4.84
N ASP A 87 -8.94 -22.22 3.97
CA ASP A 87 -9.21 -23.39 3.12
C ASP A 87 -8.22 -23.49 1.94
N GLY A 88 -8.27 -24.61 1.21
CA GLY A 88 -7.39 -24.82 0.05
C GLY A 88 -7.57 -23.84 -1.11
N ASN A 89 -8.63 -23.02 -1.09
CA ASN A 89 -8.93 -22.00 -2.11
C ASN A 89 -8.57 -20.58 -1.64
N GLY A 90 -8.04 -20.42 -0.42
CA GLY A 90 -7.67 -19.13 0.14
C GLY A 90 -8.82 -18.37 0.82
N ASN A 91 -9.93 -19.04 1.14
CA ASN A 91 -11.06 -18.45 1.86
C ASN A 91 -11.01 -18.81 3.35
N TRP A 92 -11.60 -17.96 4.20
CA TRP A 92 -11.49 -18.11 5.66
C TRP A 92 -12.81 -18.46 6.36
N GLY A 93 -13.82 -18.89 5.59
CA GLY A 93 -15.18 -19.08 6.12
C GLY A 93 -15.86 -17.79 6.58
N ILE A 94 -15.39 -16.65 6.08
CA ILE A 94 -15.94 -15.31 6.33
C ILE A 94 -16.77 -14.89 5.11
N ASP A 95 -17.77 -14.05 5.35
CA ASP A 95 -18.61 -13.46 4.31
C ASP A 95 -17.75 -12.83 3.17
N PRO A 96 -17.88 -13.34 1.93
CA PRO A 96 -17.12 -12.83 0.79
C PRO A 96 -17.49 -11.39 0.40
N GLU A 97 -18.64 -10.87 0.85
CA GLU A 97 -19.09 -9.50 0.56
C GLU A 97 -18.47 -8.44 1.49
N LEU A 98 -17.77 -8.84 2.55
CA LEU A 98 -17.06 -7.89 3.41
C LEU A 98 -16.14 -7.00 2.61
N SER A 99 -15.97 -5.74 2.99
CA SER A 99 -15.00 -4.87 2.34
C SER A 99 -13.56 -5.33 2.57
N ASN A 100 -12.64 -4.98 1.67
CA ASN A 100 -11.20 -5.26 1.83
C ASN A 100 -10.64 -4.72 3.16
N TRP A 101 -11.11 -3.55 3.59
CA TRP A 101 -10.71 -2.93 4.86
C TRP A 101 -11.24 -3.69 6.08
N THR A 102 -12.47 -4.19 6.02
CA THR A 102 -13.06 -5.03 7.06
C THR A 102 -12.31 -6.36 7.18
N LEU A 103 -11.92 -6.94 6.04
CA LEU A 103 -11.10 -8.15 5.99
C LEU A 103 -9.70 -7.94 6.63
N LEU A 104 -9.05 -6.82 6.29
CA LEU A 104 -7.78 -6.42 6.90
C LEU A 104 -7.91 -6.20 8.41
N GLY A 105 -9.00 -5.55 8.86
CA GLY A 105 -9.29 -5.35 10.28
C GLY A 105 -9.42 -6.68 11.04
N THR A 106 -10.04 -7.67 10.41
CA THR A 106 -10.18 -9.03 10.94
C THR A 106 -8.82 -9.70 11.12
N VAL A 107 -7.97 -9.70 10.09
CA VAL A 107 -6.60 -10.25 10.17
C VAL A 107 -5.77 -9.57 11.23
N LEU A 108 -5.85 -8.24 11.32
CA LEU A 108 -5.08 -7.49 12.31
C LEU A 108 -5.56 -7.74 13.75
N ARG A 109 -6.72 -8.35 13.98
CA ARG A 109 -7.18 -8.79 15.30
C ARG A 109 -6.90 -10.26 15.60
N ALA A 110 -6.62 -11.05 14.57
CA ALA A 110 -6.36 -12.47 14.74
C ALA A 110 -5.12 -12.70 15.61
N VAL A 111 -5.22 -13.67 16.52
CA VAL A 111 -4.08 -14.14 17.34
C VAL A 111 -3.27 -15.20 16.60
N SER A 112 -3.91 -15.91 15.67
CA SER A 112 -3.30 -16.95 14.85
C SER A 112 -3.99 -17.02 13.48
N PHE A 113 -3.26 -17.52 12.50
CA PHE A 113 -3.77 -17.80 11.15
C PHE A 113 -3.15 -19.09 10.66
N SER A 114 -4.00 -20.07 10.34
CA SER A 114 -3.60 -21.38 9.80
C SER A 114 -3.69 -21.36 8.27
N PRO A 115 -2.55 -21.25 7.57
CA PRO A 115 -2.55 -21.09 6.12
C PRO A 115 -2.60 -22.45 5.39
N SER A 116 -3.20 -22.43 4.20
CA SER A 116 -3.22 -23.50 3.21
C SER A 116 -2.66 -23.06 1.85
N THR A 117 -2.52 -21.75 1.61
CA THR A 117 -2.02 -21.16 0.35
C THR A 117 -0.74 -20.34 0.55
N ARG A 118 -0.14 -19.89 -0.56
CA ARG A 118 1.05 -19.01 -0.53
C ARG A 118 0.70 -17.64 0.05
N GLU A 119 -0.47 -17.11 -0.31
CA GLU A 119 -1.03 -15.85 0.14
C GLU A 119 -1.31 -15.93 1.65
N GLY A 120 -1.97 -17.01 2.09
CA GLY A 120 -2.19 -17.28 3.51
C GLY A 120 -0.91 -17.39 4.31
N ALA A 121 0.13 -18.04 3.77
CA ALA A 121 1.42 -18.12 4.43
C ALA A 121 2.07 -16.74 4.61
N ALA A 122 1.87 -15.82 3.66
CA ALA A 122 2.32 -14.44 3.78
C ALA A 122 1.54 -13.66 4.85
N ILE A 123 0.23 -13.87 4.92
CA ILE A 123 -0.65 -13.29 5.96
C ILE A 123 -0.25 -13.78 7.36
N SER A 124 0.02 -15.09 7.51
CA SER A 124 0.51 -15.66 8.77
C SER A 124 1.83 -15.00 9.22
N ARG A 125 2.75 -14.73 8.28
CA ARG A 125 3.99 -13.98 8.58
C ARG A 125 3.72 -12.53 9.00
N LEU A 126 2.74 -11.86 8.41
CA LEU A 126 2.33 -10.52 8.81
C LEU A 126 1.80 -10.50 10.25
N ILE A 127 0.91 -11.43 10.60
CA ILE A 127 0.39 -11.57 11.98
C ILE A 127 1.55 -11.82 12.94
N ARG A 128 2.47 -12.73 12.60
CA ARG A 128 3.66 -12.99 13.41
C ARG A 128 4.55 -11.75 13.55
N ALA A 129 4.77 -10.99 12.49
CA ALA A 129 5.56 -9.74 12.54
C ALA A 129 4.91 -8.63 13.37
N LYS A 130 3.59 -8.70 13.60
CA LYS A 130 2.89 -7.82 14.54
C LYS A 130 3.14 -8.24 15.99
N LEU A 131 3.25 -9.55 16.24
CA LEU A 131 3.43 -10.13 17.58
C LEU A 131 4.90 -10.19 18.03
N GLU A 132 5.83 -10.36 17.09
CA GLU A 132 7.28 -10.55 17.32
C GLU A 132 8.12 -9.39 16.76
N SER A 133 9.40 -9.32 17.14
CA SER A 133 10.29 -8.15 16.99
C SER A 133 10.66 -7.73 15.55
N GLY A 134 11.35 -6.59 15.43
CA GLY A 134 11.51 -5.77 14.23
C GLY A 134 12.15 -6.40 12.98
N GLU A 135 12.96 -7.45 13.09
CA GLU A 135 13.66 -8.02 11.91
C GLU A 135 12.68 -8.61 10.88
N VAL A 136 11.62 -9.28 11.35
CA VAL A 136 10.59 -9.84 10.46
C VAL A 136 9.84 -8.72 9.75
N LYS A 137 9.53 -7.65 10.49
CA LYS A 137 8.86 -6.45 9.95
C LYS A 137 9.72 -5.78 8.88
N GLU A 138 11.01 -5.58 9.14
CA GLU A 138 11.96 -5.01 8.18
C GLU A 138 12.07 -5.84 6.91
N ARG A 139 12.13 -7.17 7.04
CA ARG A 139 12.19 -8.09 5.89
C ARG A 139 10.91 -8.03 5.05
N LEU A 140 9.73 -7.97 5.68
CA LEU A 140 8.46 -7.82 4.98
C LEU A 140 8.40 -6.48 4.24
N LEU A 141 8.82 -5.39 4.88
CA LEU A 141 8.90 -4.06 4.26
C LEU A 141 9.84 -4.06 3.06
N ALA A 142 11.04 -4.60 3.19
CA ALA A 142 12.03 -4.67 2.11
C ALA A 142 11.52 -5.52 0.92
N THR A 143 10.83 -6.62 1.21
CA THR A 143 10.26 -7.50 0.18
C THR A 143 9.14 -6.80 -0.59
N ALA A 144 8.25 -6.08 0.12
CA ALA A 144 7.18 -5.32 -0.49
C ALA A 144 7.71 -4.12 -1.30
N ASP A 145 8.77 -3.48 -0.83
CA ASP A 145 9.44 -2.38 -1.53
C ASP A 145 10.03 -2.84 -2.87
N LEU A 146 10.74 -3.96 -2.85
CA LEU A 146 11.31 -4.56 -4.05
C LEU A 146 10.21 -4.95 -5.05
N TRP A 147 9.15 -5.61 -4.57
CA TRP A 147 8.01 -5.96 -5.42
C TRP A 147 7.36 -4.71 -6.05
N ALA A 148 7.12 -3.66 -5.28
CA ALA A 148 6.50 -2.44 -5.78
C ALA A 148 7.37 -1.75 -6.84
N LYS A 149 8.70 -1.72 -6.64
CA LYS A 149 9.66 -1.21 -7.63
C LYS A 149 9.62 -1.99 -8.95
N GLU A 150 9.63 -3.32 -8.86
CA GLU A 150 9.51 -4.20 -10.03
C GLU A 150 8.20 -3.92 -10.81
N VAL A 151 7.08 -3.76 -10.11
CA VAL A 151 5.78 -3.44 -10.72
C VAL A 151 5.80 -2.07 -11.40
N VAL A 152 6.36 -1.06 -10.75
CA VAL A 152 6.48 0.29 -11.33
C VAL A 152 7.34 0.28 -12.58
N GLU A 153 8.48 -0.41 -12.56
CA GLU A 153 9.36 -0.54 -13.73
C GLU A 153 8.64 -1.23 -14.90
N LEU A 154 7.90 -2.31 -14.63
CA LEU A 154 7.08 -2.99 -15.62
C LEU A 154 6.00 -2.07 -16.19
N ALA A 155 5.29 -1.35 -15.32
CA ALA A 155 4.23 -0.42 -15.74
C ALA A 155 4.76 0.69 -16.66
N ILE A 156 5.90 1.29 -16.32
CA ILE A 156 6.56 2.30 -17.16
C ILE A 156 6.96 1.70 -18.50
N LYS A 157 7.54 0.49 -18.50
CA LYS A 157 7.98 -0.19 -19.72
C LYS A 157 6.81 -0.51 -20.65
N ASP A 158 5.70 -0.99 -20.11
CA ASP A 158 4.52 -1.35 -20.89
C ASP A 158 3.92 -0.11 -21.56
N ILE A 159 3.75 0.97 -20.80
CA ILE A 159 3.25 2.24 -21.34
C ILE A 159 4.25 2.83 -22.35
N ALA A 160 5.56 2.78 -22.08
CA ALA A 160 6.57 3.28 -23.00
C ALA A 160 6.57 2.53 -24.35
N THR A 161 6.24 1.24 -24.32
CA THR A 161 6.14 0.41 -25.54
C THR A 161 4.96 0.83 -26.41
N VAL A 162 3.84 1.23 -25.80
CA VAL A 162 2.62 1.64 -26.52
C VAL A 162 2.66 3.13 -26.89
N ASN A 163 3.12 3.99 -25.98
CA ASN A 163 3.12 5.44 -26.14
C ASN A 163 4.30 6.09 -25.38
N PRO A 164 5.51 6.12 -25.98
CA PRO A 164 6.71 6.67 -25.31
C PRO A 164 6.62 8.18 -25.07
N ASN A 165 5.88 8.91 -25.92
CA ASN A 165 5.67 10.35 -25.73
C ASN A 165 4.87 10.64 -24.46
N ARG A 166 3.94 9.77 -24.09
CA ARG A 166 3.19 9.90 -22.84
C ARG A 166 4.11 9.82 -21.63
N ILE A 167 5.02 8.85 -21.59
CA ILE A 167 6.01 8.74 -20.50
C ILE A 167 6.91 9.99 -20.47
N ARG A 168 7.37 10.48 -21.61
CA ARG A 168 8.17 11.70 -21.67
C ARG A 168 7.42 12.92 -21.13
N SER A 169 6.18 13.14 -21.57
CA SER A 169 5.34 14.24 -21.07
C SER A 169 5.10 14.12 -19.57
N TRP A 170 4.74 12.93 -19.09
CA TRP A 170 4.52 12.64 -17.68
C TRP A 170 5.79 12.88 -16.83
N LEU A 171 6.96 12.39 -17.25
CA LEU A 171 8.24 12.65 -16.55
C LEU A 171 8.59 14.13 -16.52
N THR A 172 8.28 14.87 -17.60
CA THR A 172 8.52 16.33 -17.65
C THR A 172 7.64 17.07 -16.66
N GLU A 173 6.37 16.68 -16.54
CA GLU A 173 5.44 17.26 -15.57
C GLU A 173 5.87 16.95 -14.13
N GLN A 174 6.25 15.71 -13.84
CA GLN A 174 6.75 15.32 -12.51
C GLN A 174 8.05 16.05 -12.13
N ALA A 175 8.95 16.28 -13.08
CA ALA A 175 10.15 17.08 -12.85
C ALA A 175 9.81 18.54 -12.50
N ALA A 176 8.86 19.15 -13.24
CA ALA A 176 8.42 20.52 -12.97
C ALA A 176 7.72 20.65 -11.60
N GLU A 177 6.89 19.66 -11.22
CA GLU A 177 6.27 19.61 -9.89
C GLU A 177 7.31 19.52 -8.77
N LEU A 178 8.33 18.68 -8.94
CA LEU A 178 9.42 18.52 -7.98
C LEU A 178 10.26 19.81 -7.84
N GLU A 179 10.57 20.48 -8.95
CA GLU A 179 11.28 21.76 -8.94
C GLU A 179 10.48 22.86 -8.23
N SER A 180 9.17 22.92 -8.48
CA SER A 180 8.26 23.84 -7.79
C SER A 180 8.21 23.58 -6.28
N ALA A 181 8.00 22.32 -5.88
CA ALA A 181 7.95 21.93 -4.46
C ALA A 181 9.27 22.24 -3.74
N THR A 182 10.40 21.99 -4.38
CA THR A 182 11.73 22.30 -3.85
C THR A 182 11.91 23.81 -3.67
N SER A 183 11.48 24.61 -4.66
CA SER A 183 11.54 26.06 -4.61
C SER A 183 10.69 26.63 -3.45
N ILE A 184 9.47 26.11 -3.28
CA ILE A 184 8.59 26.48 -2.15
C ILE A 184 9.25 26.13 -0.81
N HIS A 185 9.83 24.93 -0.69
CA HIS A 185 10.50 24.52 0.54
C HIS A 185 11.70 25.41 0.88
N GLN A 186 12.49 25.81 -0.12
CA GLN A 186 13.60 26.75 0.07
C GLN A 186 13.13 28.13 0.55
N ILE A 187 12.04 28.66 -0.02
CA ILE A 187 11.44 29.93 0.42
C ILE A 187 10.98 29.84 1.87
N LEU A 188 10.25 28.78 2.22
CA LEU A 188 9.78 28.57 3.59
C LEU A 188 10.95 28.44 4.57
N ARG A 189 11.98 27.68 4.22
CA ARG A 189 13.18 27.53 5.04
C ARG A 189 13.88 28.87 5.26
N SER A 190 14.10 29.66 4.19
CA SER A 190 14.70 30.99 4.32
C SER A 190 13.91 31.89 5.26
N ARG A 191 12.58 31.88 5.13
CA ARG A 191 11.70 32.66 6.00
C ARG A 191 11.79 32.21 7.46
N TYR A 192 11.79 30.91 7.72
CA TYR A 192 11.94 30.39 9.08
C TYR A 192 13.32 30.70 9.66
N ASP A 193 14.38 30.61 8.87
CA ASP A 193 15.74 30.97 9.31
C ASP A 193 15.83 32.47 9.66
N ASP A 194 15.17 33.34 8.89
CA ASP A 194 15.08 34.78 9.18
C ASP A 194 14.26 35.07 10.44
N ASP A 195 13.10 34.43 10.60
CA ASP A 195 12.25 34.55 11.80
C ASP A 195 13.01 34.10 13.06
N ILE A 196 13.74 32.98 12.99
CA ILE A 196 14.57 32.47 14.08
C ILE A 196 15.68 33.48 14.44
N ARG A 197 16.38 34.05 13.44
CA ARG A 197 17.41 35.06 13.67
C ARG A 197 16.85 36.31 14.34
N GLN A 198 15.66 36.77 13.93
CA GLN A 198 15.00 37.91 14.56
C GLN A 198 14.70 37.65 16.03
N VAL A 199 14.13 36.49 16.36
CA VAL A 199 13.85 36.10 17.76
C VAL A 199 15.12 36.02 18.61
N ILE A 200 16.22 35.49 18.06
CA ILE A 200 17.51 35.41 18.77
C ILE A 200 18.10 36.82 18.99
N SER A 201 17.99 37.72 18.01
CA SER A 201 18.56 39.08 18.08
C SER A 201 17.84 40.03 19.05
N GLN A 202 16.63 39.68 19.49
CA GLN A 202 15.82 40.45 20.44
C GLN A 202 16.01 40.01 21.90
N LYS A 203 16.87 39.02 22.16
CA LYS A 203 17.31 38.59 23.50
C LYS A 203 18.72 39.10 23.80
#